data_AF-A0AAU7RKG4-F1
#
_entry.id   AF-A0AAU7RKG4-F1
#
_cell.length_a   1.000
_cell.length_b   1.000
_cell.length_c   1.000
_cell.angle_alpha   90.00
_cell.angle_beta   90.00
_cell.angle_gamma   90.00
#
_symmetry.space_group_name_H-M   'P 1'
#
loop_
_entity.id
_entity.type
_entity.pdbx_description
1 polymer ?
#
loop_
_entity_poly.entity_id
_entity_poly.type
_entity_poly.pdbx_seq_one_letter_code
_entity_poly.pdbx_strand_id
1 'polypeptide(L)'
;MVTPHAAFLAMEYEPQQAYTNLMKIERELGAYGGGGFFDAVAVKSGTIARRYLSLDQAMILGAIGNVFGNNVIRRNFIAGEIEHTIKPLIAPEEFGAGPVG
;
A
#
# COMPACT_ATOMS: atom_id res chain seq x y z
N MET A 1 9.41 1.36 -13.51
CA MET A 1 8.45 2.27 -12.86
C MET A 1 8.46 1.90 -11.39
N VAL A 2 8.52 2.87 -10.48
CA VAL A 2 8.36 2.62 -9.04
C VAL A 2 7.13 3.38 -8.58
N THR A 3 6.25 2.74 -7.83
CA THR A 3 4.98 3.29 -7.37
C THR A 3 4.96 3.37 -5.84
N PRO A 4 4.78 4.57 -5.25
CA PRO A 4 4.76 4.76 -3.79
C PRO A 4 3.66 3.97 -3.08
N HIS A 5 2.49 3.80 -3.70
CA HIS A 5 1.38 3.06 -3.09
C HIS A 5 1.77 1.63 -2.71
N ALA A 6 2.62 0.97 -3.50
CA ALA A 6 3.06 -0.40 -3.24
C ALA A 6 3.94 -0.47 -1.98
N ALA A 7 4.81 0.53 -1.77
CA ALA A 7 5.61 0.63 -0.57
C ALA A 7 4.74 0.90 0.68
N PHE A 8 3.70 1.73 0.57
CA PHE A 8 2.74 1.93 1.65
C PHE A 8 1.97 0.64 2.00
N LEU A 9 1.49 -0.10 1.01
CA LEU A 9 0.81 -1.39 1.25
C LEU A 9 1.72 -2.42 1.91
N ALA A 10 3.00 -2.46 1.53
CA ALA A 10 3.98 -3.36 2.13
C ALA A 10 4.32 -3.01 3.59
N MET A 11 4.04 -1.78 4.05
CA MET A 11 4.43 -1.30 5.38
C MET A 11 3.81 -2.08 6.54
N GLU A 12 2.65 -2.71 6.35
CA GLU A 12 2.03 -3.58 7.36
C GLU A 12 2.88 -4.85 7.63
N TYR A 13 3.67 -5.29 6.65
CA TYR A 13 4.48 -6.51 6.72
C TYR A 13 5.98 -6.21 6.92
N GLU A 14 6.52 -5.23 6.22
CA GLU A 14 7.95 -4.89 6.19
C GLU A 14 8.15 -3.38 6.45
N PRO A 15 7.87 -2.89 7.67
CA PRO A 15 7.74 -1.46 7.95
C PRO A 15 9.03 -0.66 7.72
N GLN A 16 10.19 -1.20 8.13
CA GLN A 16 11.46 -0.47 7.99
C GLN A 16 11.91 -0.37 6.53
N GLN A 17 11.73 -1.44 5.76
CA GLN A 17 12.09 -1.53 4.36
C GLN A 17 11.15 -0.67 3.52
N ALA A 18 9.84 -0.72 3.81
CA ALA A 18 8.84 0.15 3.20
C ALA A 18 9.16 1.63 3.43
N TYR A 19 9.43 2.02 4.68
CA TYR A 19 9.81 3.39 5.01
C TYR A 19 11.10 3.82 4.29
N THR A 20 12.14 2.99 4.34
CA THR A 20 13.41 3.27 3.65
C THR A 20 13.21 3.44 2.15
N ASN A 21 12.35 2.63 1.54
CA ASN A 21 12.02 2.76 0.11
C ASN A 21 11.28 4.07 -0.18
N LEU A 22 10.27 4.43 0.62
CA LEU A 22 9.55 5.71 0.48
C LEU A 22 10.49 6.92 0.59
N MET A 23 11.43 6.89 1.54
CA MET A 23 12.45 7.92 1.70
C MET A 23 13.34 8.07 0.45
N LYS A 24 13.73 6.95 -0.18
CA LYS A 24 14.49 6.98 -1.44
C LYS A 24 13.65 7.52 -2.58
N ILE A 25 12.39 7.09 -2.70
CA ILE A 25 11.48 7.58 -3.72
C ILE A 25 11.26 9.10 -3.59
N GLU A 26 11.09 9.61 -2.38
CA GLU A 26 10.99 11.04 -2.13
C GLU A 26 12.28 11.79 -2.53
N ARG A 27 13.42 11.38 -1.96
CA ARG A 27 14.68 12.14 -2.05
C ARG A 27 15.41 11.99 -3.38
N GLU A 28 15.45 10.78 -3.92
CA GLU A 28 16.23 10.47 -5.12
C GLU A 28 15.43 10.71 -6.39
N LEU A 29 14.10 10.53 -6.33
CA LEU A 29 13.22 10.66 -7.50
C LEU A 29 12.37 11.93 -7.49
N GLY A 30 12.42 12.73 -6.42
CA GLY A 30 11.65 13.97 -6.30
C GLY A 30 10.14 13.73 -6.41
N ALA A 31 9.68 12.58 -5.92
CA ALA A 31 8.36 12.02 -6.20
C ALA A 31 7.25 12.52 -5.27
N TYR A 32 7.49 13.61 -4.54
CA TYR A 32 6.58 14.16 -3.55
C TYR A 32 6.29 15.63 -3.86
N GLY A 33 5.02 16.03 -3.73
CA GLY A 33 4.56 17.39 -4.01
C GLY A 33 3.36 17.78 -3.13
N GLY A 34 2.66 18.87 -3.49
CA GLY A 34 1.58 19.42 -2.65
C GLY A 34 0.39 18.48 -2.39
N GLY A 35 0.19 17.47 -3.25
CA GLY A 35 -0.82 16.43 -3.06
C GLY A 35 -0.30 15.12 -2.45
N GLY A 36 0.95 15.09 -1.99
CA GLY A 36 1.63 13.87 -1.52
C GLY A 36 2.51 13.23 -2.60
N PHE A 37 2.65 11.91 -2.53
CA PHE A 37 3.45 11.12 -3.49
C PHE A 37 2.77 11.06 -4.88
N PHE A 38 3.56 11.21 -5.94
CA PHE A 38 3.08 10.97 -7.32
C PHE A 38 2.84 9.49 -7.58
N ASP A 39 1.97 9.21 -8.54
CA ASP A 39 1.50 7.89 -8.95
C ASP A 39 2.64 6.93 -9.36
N ALA A 40 3.51 7.39 -10.25
CA ALA A 40 4.53 6.56 -10.87
C ALA A 40 5.76 7.38 -11.27
N VAL A 41 6.94 6.91 -10.89
CA VAL A 41 8.20 7.49 -11.36
C VAL A 41 8.89 6.56 -12.34
N ALA A 42 9.16 7.05 -13.56
CA ALA A 42 9.88 6.31 -14.57
C ALA A 42 11.40 6.43 -14.35
N VAL A 43 11.94 5.55 -13.52
CA VAL A 43 13.38 5.47 -13.16
C VAL A 43 14.34 5.29 -14.35
N LYS A 44 13.88 4.80 -15.51
CA LYS A 44 14.74 4.57 -16.70
C LYS A 44 14.75 5.71 -17.71
N SER A 45 13.72 6.55 -17.77
CA SER A 45 13.60 7.62 -18.77
C SER A 45 13.85 9.02 -18.18
N GLY A 46 14.16 9.13 -16.88
CA GLY A 46 14.31 10.41 -16.18
C GLY A 46 13.03 11.24 -16.10
N THR A 47 11.91 10.71 -16.58
CA THR A 47 10.63 11.44 -16.65
C THR A 47 9.83 11.16 -15.38
N ILE A 48 9.71 12.18 -14.54
CA ILE A 48 8.80 12.15 -13.40
C ILE A 48 7.39 12.39 -13.95
N ALA A 49 6.55 11.36 -13.99
CA ALA A 49 5.14 11.55 -14.30
C ALA A 49 4.45 12.17 -13.07
N ARG A 50 4.41 13.51 -13.02
CA ARG A 50 3.77 14.29 -11.95
C ARG A 50 2.25 14.21 -12.08
N ARG A 51 1.67 13.07 -11.74
CA ARG A 51 0.23 12.85 -11.69
C ARG A 51 -0.17 12.31 -10.33
N TYR A 52 -1.41 12.61 -9.97
CA TYR A 52 -2.09 12.07 -8.81
C TYR A 52 -3.33 11.32 -9.32
N LEU A 53 -3.32 9.99 -9.29
CA LEU A 53 -4.54 9.21 -9.51
C LEU A 53 -5.25 9.02 -8.19
N SER A 54 -6.57 9.22 -8.17
CA SER A 54 -7.38 9.07 -6.96
C SER A 54 -7.29 7.67 -6.36
N LEU A 55 -7.16 6.64 -7.21
CA LEU A 55 -6.99 5.26 -6.78
C LEU A 55 -5.71 5.08 -5.95
N ASP A 56 -4.57 5.53 -6.46
CA ASP A 56 -3.28 5.42 -5.78
C ASP A 56 -3.26 6.19 -4.46
N GLN A 57 -3.84 7.40 -4.43
CA GLN A 57 -3.96 8.17 -3.19
C GLN A 57 -4.88 7.50 -2.17
N ALA A 58 -5.98 6.90 -2.62
CA ALA A 58 -6.86 6.14 -1.75
C ALA A 58 -6.17 4.90 -1.17
N MET A 59 -5.35 4.21 -1.97
CA MET A 59 -4.55 3.08 -1.51
C MET A 59 -3.51 3.50 -0.46
N ILE A 60 -2.82 4.63 -0.67
CA ILE A 60 -1.88 5.20 0.31
C ILE A 60 -2.60 5.55 1.63
N LEU A 61 -3.70 6.29 1.56
CA LEU A 61 -4.48 6.66 2.75
C LEU A 61 -5.05 5.42 3.46
N GLY A 62 -5.51 4.43 2.70
CA GLY A 62 -6.03 3.19 3.25
C GLY A 62 -4.95 2.40 4.00
N ALA A 63 -3.75 2.30 3.43
CA ALA A 63 -2.59 1.69 4.07
C ALA A 63 -2.18 2.42 5.34
N ILE A 64 -2.10 3.77 5.30
CA ILE A 64 -1.85 4.60 6.49
C ILE A 64 -2.89 4.33 7.57
N GLY A 65 -4.17 4.30 7.20
CA GLY A 65 -5.27 3.99 8.13
C GLY A 65 -5.13 2.59 8.75
N ASN A 66 -4.60 1.62 8.01
CA ASN A 66 -4.37 0.30 8.57
C ASN A 66 -3.17 0.25 9.51
N VAL A 67 -2.01 0.77 9.08
CA VAL A 67 -0.76 0.75 9.83
C VAL A 67 -0.82 1.63 11.08
N PHE A 68 -1.28 2.88 10.94
CA PHE A 68 -1.24 3.88 12.01
C PHE A 68 -2.61 4.12 12.65
N GLY A 69 -3.69 3.84 11.94
CA GLY A 69 -5.06 4.04 12.41
C GLY A 69 -5.66 2.82 13.13
N ASN A 70 -4.83 1.92 13.67
CA ASN A 70 -5.27 0.67 14.29
C ASN A 70 -6.25 -0.11 13.39
N ASN A 71 -5.80 -0.43 12.16
CA ASN A 71 -6.60 -1.19 11.21
C ASN A 71 -7.96 -0.57 10.88
N VAL A 72 -8.09 0.78 10.85
CA VAL A 72 -9.41 1.42 10.73
C VAL A 72 -10.15 1.00 9.47
N ILE A 73 -9.47 0.85 8.33
CA ILE A 73 -10.14 0.43 7.09
C ILE A 73 -10.54 -1.04 7.18
N ARG A 74 -9.61 -1.92 7.57
CA ARG A 74 -9.87 -3.35 7.70
C ARG A 74 -10.98 -3.66 8.72
N ARG A 75 -10.98 -2.99 9.87
CA ARG A 75 -11.99 -3.19 10.92
C ARG A 75 -13.38 -2.76 10.49
N ASN A 76 -13.48 -1.59 9.83
CA ASN A 76 -14.76 -1.13 9.30
C ASN A 76 -15.26 -2.03 8.17
N PHE A 77 -14.36 -2.56 7.33
CA PHE A 77 -14.73 -3.48 6.26
C PHE A 77 -15.20 -4.84 6.79
N ILE A 78 -14.51 -5.41 7.78
CA ILE A 78 -14.83 -6.76 8.27
C ILE A 78 -16.10 -6.80 9.14
N ALA A 79 -16.50 -5.68 9.76
CA ALA A 79 -17.62 -5.66 10.69
C ALA A 79 -18.95 -6.16 10.09
N GLY A 80 -19.77 -6.83 10.91
CA GLY A 80 -21.11 -7.26 10.56
C GLY A 80 -21.15 -8.54 9.72
N GLU A 81 -21.88 -8.52 8.61
CA GLU A 81 -22.12 -9.71 7.78
C GLU A 81 -20.82 -10.29 7.19
N ILE A 82 -19.82 -9.45 6.91
CA ILE A 82 -18.53 -9.93 6.39
C ILE A 82 -17.84 -10.84 7.42
N GLU A 83 -17.83 -10.45 8.69
CA GLU A 83 -17.28 -11.28 9.77
C GLU A 83 -18.10 -12.53 10.02
N HIS A 84 -19.43 -12.43 10.03
CA HIS A 84 -20.30 -13.55 10.41
C HIS A 84 -20.56 -14.56 9.29
N THR A 85 -20.53 -14.12 8.03
CA THR A 85 -20.92 -14.94 6.89
C THR A 85 -19.73 -15.27 6.00
N ILE A 86 -18.86 -14.30 5.70
CA ILE A 86 -17.79 -14.49 4.71
C ILE A 86 -16.53 -15.10 5.35
N LYS A 87 -16.10 -14.57 6.51
CA LYS A 87 -14.88 -15.03 7.18
C LYS A 87 -14.84 -16.54 7.45
N PRO A 88 -15.94 -17.22 7.89
CA PRO A 88 -15.92 -18.67 8.08
C PRO A 88 -15.75 -19.47 6.78
N LEU A 89 -16.18 -18.92 5.64
CA LEU A 89 -16.09 -19.59 4.33
C LEU A 89 -14.66 -19.60 3.78
N ILE A 90 -13.88 -18.56 4.09
CA ILE A 90 -12.49 -18.41 3.61
C ILE A 90 -11.45 -18.81 4.66
N ALA A 91 -11.83 -18.97 5.92
CA ALA A 91 -10.92 -19.41 7.00
C ALA A 91 -10.20 -20.75 6.76
N PRO A 92 -10.76 -21.73 6.01
CA PRO A 92 -10.05 -22.96 5.68
C PRO A 92 -8.91 -22.81 4.66
N GLU A 93 -8.80 -21.64 4.00
CA GLU A 93 -7.75 -21.41 2.99
C GLU A 93 -6.39 -21.20 3.66
N GLU A 94 -5.45 -22.11 3.40
CA GLU A 94 -4.05 -21.96 3.78
C GLU A 94 -3.30 -21.14 2.72
N PHE A 95 -3.01 -19.88 3.03
CA PHE A 95 -2.18 -19.02 2.18
C PHE A 95 -0.70 -19.17 2.55
N GLY A 96 0.02 -19.99 1.78
CA GLY A 96 1.49 -20.09 1.85
C GLY A 96 2.18 -19.23 0.80
N ALA A 97 3.24 -18.51 1.19
CA ALA A 97 4.12 -17.78 0.26
C ALA A 97 5.35 -18.61 -0.19
N GLY A 98 5.34 -19.93 0.07
CA GLY A 98 6.43 -20.84 -0.29
C GLY A 98 6.16 -21.58 -1.61
N PRO A 99 7.20 -22.11 -2.29
CA PRO A 99 7.00 -23.04 -3.40
C PRO A 99 6.20 -24.25 -2.88
N VAL A 100 5.16 -24.63 -3.61
CA VAL A 100 4.52 -25.94 -3.42
C VAL A 100 5.58 -26.98 -3.77
N GLY A 101 5.98 -27.78 -2.77
CA GLY A 101 6.95 -28.86 -2.95
C GLY A 101 6.43 -29.98 -3.85
#